data_AF-A0A832ZE92-F1
#
_entry.id   AF-A0A832ZE92-F1
#
_cell.length_a   1.000
_cell.length_b   1.000
_cell.length_c   1.000
_cell.angle_alpha   90.00
_cell.angle_beta   90.00
_cell.angle_gamma   90.00
#
_symmetry.space_group_name_H-M   'P 1'
#
loop_
_entity.id
_entity.type
_entity.pdbx_description
1 polymer ?
#
loop_
_entity_poly.entity_id
_entity_poly.type
_entity_poly.pdbx_seq_one_letter_code
_entity_poly.pdbx_strand_id
1 'polypeptide(L)'
;MEQNGTSISEAVRRVVEANPSLQQCLMSGIVNYSELARKLQPLLTNILGRPISIDAIKMALIRYADKMGKGKLAEFGTRVLEVLARSELEIRTGITVATFSISVLPRLMEVTRQLVGKARFFAIMQALTTITIIMD
;
A
#
# COMPACT_ATOMS: atom_id res chain seq x y z
N MET A 1 4.04 25.20 25.17
CA MET A 1 4.57 25.18 23.79
C MET A 1 3.82 24.11 23.01
N GLU A 2 3.03 24.57 22.03
CA GLU A 2 2.33 23.89 20.93
C GLU A 2 1.79 22.46 21.11
N GLN A 3 0.48 22.36 21.40
CA GLN A 3 -0.30 21.19 20.95
C GLN A 3 -0.42 21.27 19.42
N ASN A 4 0.51 20.66 18.69
CA ASN A 4 0.28 20.33 17.27
C ASN A 4 -0.71 19.15 17.18
N GLY A 5 -1.95 19.40 17.60
CA GLY A 5 -3.04 18.46 17.47
C GLY A 5 -3.39 18.30 16.00
N THR A 6 -3.27 17.09 15.47
CA THR A 6 -3.68 16.76 14.10
C THR A 6 -5.07 17.35 13.83
N SER A 7 -5.25 18.12 12.75
CA SER A 7 -6.55 18.72 12.44
C SER A 7 -7.53 17.66 11.92
N ILE A 8 -8.83 17.93 11.97
CA ILE A 8 -9.85 17.03 11.37
C ILE A 8 -9.57 16.84 9.88
N SER A 9 -9.24 17.91 9.17
CA SER A 9 -8.87 17.86 7.75
C SER A 9 -7.66 16.98 7.49
N GLU A 10 -6.65 17.06 8.36
CA GLU A 10 -5.44 16.24 8.22
C GLU A 10 -5.70 14.77 8.56
N ALA A 11 -6.50 14.48 9.59
CA ALA A 11 -6.90 13.12 9.91
C ALA A 11 -7.74 12.49 8.79
N VAL A 12 -8.71 13.23 8.24
CA VAL A 12 -9.51 12.79 7.09
C VAL A 12 -8.61 12.56 5.88
N ARG A 13 -7.70 13.48 5.58
CA ARG A 13 -6.74 13.34 4.49
C ARG A 13 -5.93 12.05 4.62
N ARG A 14 -5.34 11.77 5.78
CA ARG A 14 -4.54 10.56 6.02
C ARG A 14 -5.36 9.29 5.82
N VAL A 15 -6.61 9.26 6.31
CA VAL A 15 -7.52 8.12 6.12
C VAL A 15 -7.86 7.91 4.64
N VAL A 16 -8.12 8.99 3.90
CA VAL A 16 -8.44 8.91 2.47
C VAL A 16 -7.23 8.51 1.63
N GLU A 17 -6.05 9.10 1.87
CA GLU A 17 -4.82 8.78 1.13
C GLU A 17 -4.31 7.35 1.39
N ALA A 18 -4.60 6.78 2.57
CA ALA A 18 -4.28 5.39 2.87
C ALA A 18 -5.18 4.39 2.12
N ASN A 19 -6.27 4.85 1.49
CA ASN A 19 -7.22 3.98 0.79
C ASN A 19 -7.46 4.48 -0.65
N PRO A 20 -6.68 3.97 -1.63
CA PRO A 20 -6.76 4.40 -3.03
C PRO A 20 -8.17 4.30 -3.62
N SER A 21 -8.92 3.24 -3.26
CA SER A 21 -10.30 3.06 -3.73
C SER A 21 -11.24 4.12 -3.19
N LEU A 22 -11.15 4.45 -1.90
CA LEU A 22 -11.93 5.52 -1.29
C LEU A 22 -11.60 6.88 -1.90
N GLN A 23 -10.32 7.15 -2.09
CA GLN A 23 -9.81 8.35 -2.74
C GLN A 23 -10.39 8.49 -4.15
N GLN A 24 -10.40 7.40 -4.93
CA GLN A 24 -10.96 7.37 -6.28
C GLN A 24 -12.48 7.64 -6.27
N CYS A 25 -13.22 6.99 -5.37
CA CYS A 25 -14.65 7.20 -5.22
C CYS A 25 -14.98 8.67 -4.88
N LEU A 26 -14.24 9.28 -3.95
CA LEU A 26 -14.42 10.69 -3.56
C LEU A 26 -14.21 11.64 -4.74
N MET A 27 -13.12 11.46 -5.50
CA MET A 27 -12.83 12.28 -6.67
C MET A 27 -13.83 12.09 -7.81
N SER A 28 -14.38 10.88 -7.99
CA SER A 28 -15.40 10.59 -9.01
C SER A 28 -16.77 11.17 -8.70
N GLY A 29 -16.98 11.68 -7.47
CA GLY A 29 -18.24 12.27 -7.05
C GLY A 29 -19.36 11.25 -6.78
N ILE A 30 -19.06 9.95 -6.72
CA ILE A 30 -20.07 8.88 -6.50
C ILE A 30 -20.35 8.60 -5.02
N VAL A 31 -19.68 9.30 -4.10
CA VAL A 31 -19.76 9.04 -2.65
C VAL A 31 -20.87 9.84 -2.00
N ASN A 32 -21.69 9.17 -1.17
CA ASN A 32 -22.53 9.85 -0.19
C ASN A 32 -21.67 10.29 1.01
N TYR A 33 -21.31 11.58 1.04
CA TYR A 33 -20.47 12.15 2.09
C TYR A 33 -21.03 11.99 3.50
N SER A 34 -22.36 12.03 3.67
CA SER A 34 -23.01 11.90 4.97
C SER A 34 -22.92 10.48 5.52
N GLU A 35 -23.09 9.47 4.68
CA GLU A 35 -22.91 8.06 5.06
C GLU A 35 -21.44 7.75 5.33
N LEU A 36 -20.53 8.25 4.48
CA LEU A 36 -19.10 8.06 4.69
C LEU A 36 -18.64 8.71 6.00
N ALA A 37 -19.09 9.92 6.31
CA ALA A 37 -18.76 10.59 7.55
C ALA A 37 -19.21 9.80 8.79
N ARG A 38 -20.40 9.20 8.77
CA ARG A 38 -20.87 8.31 9.84
C ARG A 38 -19.97 7.08 10.00
N LYS A 39 -19.58 6.44 8.89
CA LYS A 39 -18.67 5.29 8.91
C LYS A 39 -17.27 5.63 9.43
N LEU A 40 -16.76 6.81 9.10
CA LEU A 40 -15.42 7.25 9.51
C LEU A 40 -15.35 7.85 10.91
N GLN A 41 -16.48 8.29 11.48
CA GLN A 41 -16.51 8.96 12.78
C GLN A 41 -15.84 8.16 13.91
N PRO A 42 -16.11 6.86 14.12
CA PRO A 42 -15.47 6.10 15.20
C PRO A 42 -13.95 6.08 15.05
N LEU A 43 -13.46 5.85 13.83
CA LEU A 43 -12.04 5.82 13.51
C LEU A 43 -11.38 7.19 13.75
N LEU A 44 -11.99 8.26 13.26
CA LEU A 44 -11.44 9.62 13.37
C LEU A 44 -11.46 10.12 14.82
N THR A 45 -12.49 9.78 15.60
CA THR A 45 -12.55 10.09 17.04
C THR A 45 -11.44 9.38 17.80
N ASN A 46 -11.14 8.12 17.46
CA ASN A 46 -10.02 7.39 18.06
C ASN A 46 -8.66 8.01 17.68
N ILE A 47 -8.45 8.38 16.42
CA ILE A 47 -7.21 9.01 15.94
C ILE A 47 -6.96 10.36 16.63
N LEU A 48 -8.02 11.16 16.84
CA LEU A 48 -7.91 12.51 17.36
C LEU A 48 -8.07 12.60 18.88
N GLY A 49 -8.42 11.50 19.55
CA GLY A 49 -8.60 11.45 21.00
C GLY A 49 -9.75 12.31 21.52
N ARG A 50 -10.68 12.72 20.65
CA ARG A 50 -11.81 13.59 21.00
C ARG A 50 -13.04 13.31 20.14
N PRO A 51 -14.26 13.55 20.64
CA PRO A 51 -15.48 13.44 19.83
C PRO A 51 -15.46 14.46 18.69
N ILE A 52 -15.95 14.05 17.53
CA ILE A 52 -15.99 14.87 16.31
C ILE A 52 -17.41 14.80 15.74
N SER A 53 -17.94 15.93 15.29
CA SER A 53 -19.25 15.94 14.63
C SER A 53 -19.18 15.34 13.23
N ILE A 54 -20.25 14.66 12.82
CA ILE A 54 -20.42 14.13 11.46
C ILE A 54 -20.30 15.26 10.44
N ASP A 55 -20.86 16.44 10.72
CA ASP A 55 -20.78 17.58 9.81
C ASP A 55 -19.34 18.09 9.62
N ALA A 56 -18.52 18.10 10.66
CA ALA A 56 -17.11 18.49 10.52
C ALA A 56 -16.34 17.50 9.62
N ILE A 57 -16.60 16.21 9.76
CA ILE A 57 -16.01 15.16 8.91
C ILE A 57 -16.51 15.31 7.46
N LYS A 58 -17.81 15.51 7.27
CA LYS A 58 -18.44 15.74 5.97
C LYS A 58 -17.80 16.94 5.25
N MET A 59 -17.64 18.06 5.95
CA MET A 59 -17.00 19.26 5.39
C MET A 59 -15.51 19.07 5.09
N ALA A 60 -14.81 18.26 5.88
CA ALA A 60 -13.42 17.90 5.58
C ALA A 60 -13.32 17.03 4.32
N LEU A 61 -14.23 16.05 4.14
CA LEU A 61 -14.28 15.19 2.96
C LEU A 61 -14.61 15.96 1.68
N ILE A 62 -15.62 16.85 1.72
CA ILE A 62 -15.99 17.69 0.57
C ILE A 62 -14.80 18.56 0.14
N ARG A 63 -14.18 19.24 1.11
CA ARG A 63 -13.02 20.10 0.86
C ARG A 63 -11.83 19.32 0.30
N TYR A 64 -11.61 18.10 0.78
CA TYR A 64 -10.57 17.22 0.25
C TYR A 64 -10.85 16.87 -1.22
N ALA A 65 -12.08 16.47 -1.54
CA ALA A 65 -12.49 16.15 -2.91
C ALA A 65 -12.34 17.35 -3.86
N ASP A 66 -12.78 18.54 -3.43
CA ASP A 66 -12.65 19.78 -4.20
C ASP A 66 -11.18 20.14 -4.49
N LYS A 67 -10.29 19.96 -3.50
CA LYS A 67 -8.86 20.29 -3.63
C LYS A 67 -8.12 19.38 -4.62
N MET A 68 -8.55 18.12 -4.77
CA MET A 68 -7.83 17.15 -5.59
C MET A 68 -8.02 17.33 -7.09
N GLY A 69 -9.01 18.10 -7.52
CA GLY A 69 -9.26 18.46 -8.92
C GLY A 69 -9.69 17.26 -9.77
N LYS A 70 -10.72 17.44 -10.61
CA LYS A 70 -11.28 16.38 -11.46
C LYS A 70 -10.28 15.79 -12.48
N GLY A 71 -9.15 16.47 -12.74
CA GLY A 71 -8.15 16.08 -13.75
C GLY A 71 -7.22 14.94 -13.35
N LYS A 72 -6.87 14.78 -12.06
CA LYS A 72 -5.90 13.75 -11.62
C LYS A 72 -6.48 12.34 -11.53
N LEU A 73 -7.80 12.22 -11.50
CA LEU A 73 -8.50 10.95 -11.30
C LEU A 73 -8.38 10.01 -12.51
N ALA A 74 -8.44 10.57 -13.71
CA ALA A 74 -8.32 9.79 -14.95
C ALA A 74 -6.91 9.19 -15.08
N GLU A 75 -5.86 9.93 -14.67
CA GLU A 75 -4.47 9.49 -14.82
C GLU A 75 -4.12 8.30 -13.92
N PHE A 76 -4.55 8.29 -12.65
CA PHE A 76 -4.19 7.21 -11.73
C PHE A 76 -4.85 5.88 -12.09
N GLY A 77 -6.17 5.87 -12.31
CA GLY A 77 -6.89 4.67 -12.70
C GLY A 77 -6.39 4.11 -14.03
N THR A 78 -6.14 4.97 -15.01
CA THR A 78 -5.61 4.57 -16.33
C THR A 78 -4.21 3.97 -16.20
N ARG A 79 -3.33 4.55 -15.38
CA ARG A 79 -1.97 4.04 -15.20
C ARG A 79 -1.94 2.68 -14.50
N VAL A 80 -2.79 2.46 -13.49
CA VAL A 80 -2.89 1.13 -12.85
C VAL A 80 -3.42 0.11 -13.85
N LEU A 81 -4.49 0.44 -14.58
CA LEU A 81 -5.04 -0.45 -15.61
C LEU A 81 -4.03 -0.73 -16.73
N GLU A 82 -3.22 0.25 -17.12
CA GLU A 82 -2.16 0.07 -18.11
C GLU A 82 -1.06 -0.89 -17.61
N VAL A 83 -0.62 -0.73 -16.35
CA VAL A 83 0.36 -1.64 -15.73
C VAL A 83 -0.21 -3.05 -15.69
N LEU A 84 -1.47 -3.20 -15.27
CA LEU A 84 -2.14 -4.50 -15.21
C LEU A 84 -2.29 -5.12 -16.61
N ALA A 85 -2.66 -4.33 -17.61
CA ALA A 85 -2.82 -4.79 -19.00
C ALA A 85 -1.50 -5.27 -19.62
N ARG A 86 -0.36 -4.74 -19.14
CA ARG A 86 0.98 -5.15 -19.59
C ARG A 86 1.64 -6.19 -18.68
N SER A 87 0.99 -6.58 -17.58
CA SER A 87 1.54 -7.56 -16.65
C SER A 87 1.22 -8.98 -17.13
N GLU A 88 2.21 -9.88 -17.04
CA GLU A 88 2.04 -11.32 -17.25
C GLU A 88 2.12 -12.03 -15.89
N LEU A 89 1.17 -12.92 -15.61
CA LEU A 89 1.12 -13.67 -14.36
C LEU A 89 1.48 -15.13 -14.62
N GLU A 90 2.55 -15.61 -14.00
CA GLU A 90 2.95 -17.02 -14.03
C GLU A 90 2.78 -17.62 -12.63
N ILE A 91 2.07 -18.75 -12.53
CA ILE A 91 1.97 -19.52 -11.28
C ILE A 91 3.05 -20.59 -11.30
N ARG A 92 3.95 -20.54 -10.31
CA ARG A 92 5.01 -21.54 -10.11
C ARG A 92 4.75 -22.35 -8.85
N THR A 93 4.87 -23.66 -8.97
CA THR A 93 4.76 -24.63 -7.87
C THR A 93 6.10 -25.32 -7.66
N GLY A 94 6.33 -25.85 -6.45
CA GLY A 94 7.60 -26.55 -6.14
C GLY A 94 8.73 -25.62 -5.72
N ILE A 95 8.42 -24.36 -5.42
CA ILE A 95 9.42 -23.39 -4.95
C ILE A 95 9.98 -23.83 -3.59
N THR A 96 11.29 -24.00 -3.54
CA THR A 96 12.07 -24.22 -2.32
C THR A 96 12.66 -22.89 -1.85
N VAL A 97 12.46 -22.57 -0.57
CA VAL A 97 13.04 -21.40 0.09
C VAL A 97 13.99 -21.89 1.16
N ALA A 98 15.27 -21.56 1.03
CA ALA A 98 16.30 -21.93 2.00
C ALA A 98 17.04 -20.69 2.50
N THR A 99 17.06 -20.50 3.81
CA THR A 99 17.69 -19.34 4.46
C THR A 99 18.86 -19.79 5.32
N PHE A 100 20.00 -19.14 5.15
CA PHE A 100 21.25 -19.47 5.82
C PHE A 100 21.84 -18.24 6.51
N SER A 101 22.69 -18.46 7.50
CA SER A 101 23.54 -17.40 8.05
C SER A 101 24.52 -16.89 6.98
N ILE A 102 24.79 -15.58 6.97
CA ILE A 102 25.76 -14.98 6.04
C ILE A 102 27.16 -15.59 6.18
N SER A 103 27.49 -16.15 7.35
CA SER A 103 28.77 -16.81 7.60
C SER A 103 29.04 -18.02 6.72
N VAL A 104 28.01 -18.66 6.15
CA VAL A 104 28.17 -19.82 5.26
C VAL A 104 28.25 -19.46 3.78
N LEU A 105 28.27 -18.16 3.45
CA LEU A 105 28.30 -17.66 2.07
C LEU A 105 29.38 -18.34 1.19
N PRO A 106 30.65 -18.50 1.62
CA PRO A 106 31.67 -19.11 0.77
C PRO A 106 31.31 -20.54 0.34
N ARG A 107 30.75 -21.33 1.27
CA ARG A 107 30.31 -22.71 1.02
C ARG A 107 29.05 -22.75 0.17
N LEU A 108 28.17 -21.77 0.38
CA LEU A 108 26.93 -21.65 -0.37
C LEU A 108 27.19 -21.34 -1.85
N MET A 109 28.23 -20.55 -2.17
CA MET A 109 28.61 -20.28 -3.56
C MET A 109 29.04 -21.54 -4.33
N GLU A 110 29.67 -22.50 -3.65
CA GLU A 110 30.09 -23.76 -4.26
C GLU A 110 28.88 -24.64 -4.61
N VAL A 111 27.93 -24.78 -3.69
CA VAL A 111 26.71 -25.58 -3.88
C VAL A 111 25.77 -24.92 -4.90
N THR A 112 25.57 -23.60 -4.80
CA THR A 112 24.68 -22.86 -5.71
C THR A 112 25.15 -22.91 -7.16
N ARG A 113 26.46 -22.90 -7.43
CA ARG A 113 27.00 -23.09 -8.79
C ARG A 113 26.53 -24.39 -9.45
N GLN A 114 26.31 -25.46 -8.69
CA GLN A 114 25.83 -26.75 -9.23
C GLN A 114 24.32 -26.77 -9.49
N LEU A 115 23.59 -25.82 -8.88
CA LEU A 115 22.14 -25.67 -8.99
C LEU A 115 21.76 -24.63 -10.06
N VAL A 116 22.62 -23.64 -10.29
CA VAL A 116 22.51 -22.67 -11.39
C VAL A 116 22.55 -23.42 -12.72
N GLY A 117 21.43 -23.37 -13.45
CA GLY A 117 21.23 -24.06 -14.73
C GLY A 117 20.38 -25.34 -14.66
N LYS A 118 20.08 -25.85 -13.45
CA LYS A 118 19.10 -26.93 -13.25
C LYS A 118 17.72 -26.40 -12.90
N ALA A 119 17.67 -25.32 -12.12
CA ALA A 119 16.44 -24.62 -11.78
C ALA A 119 16.01 -23.66 -12.90
N ARG A 120 14.70 -23.52 -13.12
CA ARG A 120 14.13 -22.60 -14.11
C ARG A 120 13.90 -21.21 -13.50
N PHE A 121 13.81 -21.14 -12.18
CA PHE A 121 13.76 -19.96 -11.35
C PHE A 121 14.86 -20.06 -10.29
N PHE A 122 15.66 -19.01 -10.15
CA PHE A 122 16.70 -18.95 -9.15
C PHE A 122 16.89 -17.49 -8.70
N ALA A 123 16.68 -17.22 -7.41
CA ALA A 123 16.84 -15.91 -6.82
C ALA A 123 17.67 -16.01 -5.53
N ILE A 124 18.55 -15.04 -5.32
CA ILE A 124 19.34 -14.89 -4.10
C ILE A 124 19.01 -13.53 -3.49
N MET A 125 18.67 -13.51 -2.21
CA MET A 125 18.42 -12.30 -1.43
C MET A 125 19.34 -12.29 -0.21
N GLN A 126 20.05 -11.18 0.00
CA GLN A 126 20.88 -10.98 1.17
C GLN A 126 20.18 -10.00 2.13
N ALA A 127 20.05 -10.40 3.39
CA ALA A 127 19.70 -9.53 4.49
C ALA A 127 20.94 -9.21 5.34
N LEU A 128 20.77 -8.51 6.46
CA LEU A 128 21.88 -8.06 7.31
C LEU A 128 22.77 -9.22 7.81
N THR A 129 22.15 -10.35 8.18
CA THR A 129 22.85 -11.49 8.78
C THR A 129 22.55 -12.81 8.10
N THR A 130 21.71 -12.79 7.06
CA THR A 130 21.25 -14.00 6.38
C THR A 130 21.32 -13.85 4.87
N ILE A 131 21.35 -15.00 4.22
CA ILE A 131 21.19 -15.13 2.77
C ILE A 131 20.09 -16.15 2.51
N THR A 132 19.13 -15.77 1.67
CA THR A 132 18.00 -16.60 1.26
C THR A 132 18.17 -16.95 -0.19
N ILE A 133 18.05 -18.24 -0.52
CA ILE A 133 17.97 -18.72 -1.89
C ILE A 133 16.55 -19.22 -2.13
N ILE A 134 15.98 -18.82 -3.25
CA ILE A 134 14.68 -19.28 -3.73
C ILE A 134 14.92 -19.95 -5.08
N MET A 135 14.43 -21.17 -5.25
CA MET A 135 14.52 -21.89 -6.52
C MET A 135 13.31 -22.79 -6.75
N ASP A 136 13.00 -23.09 -8.01
CA ASP A 136 12.08 -24.18 -8.41
C ASP A 136 12.83 -25.43 -8.91
#